data_AF-A0A8T5E053-F1
#
_entry.id   AF-A0A8T5E053-F1
#
_cell.length_a   1.000
_cell.length_b   1.000
_cell.length_c   1.000
_cell.angle_alpha   90.00
_cell.angle_beta   90.00
_cell.angle_gamma   90.00
#
_symmetry.space_group_name_H-M   'P 1'
#
loop_
_entity.id
_entity.type
_entity.pdbx_description
1 polymer ?
#
loop_
_entity_poly.entity_id
_entity_poly.type
_entity_poly.pdbx_seq_one_letter_code
_entity_poly.pdbx_strand_id
1 'polypeptide(L)'
;MSEVENSWKPAAMSRIESADEAPKGFKWLIFAGIGLKSKMLEPIDENNWNNTISDLKSWGEVPSENVIVEEVFNTERGINLKLNDSGKYWLAEFFPWGTDGRFRARISLAPSGSDIPMGGYYWNDMDIISIRKWKEEVRDVNSKLYDSIHSNDLETSKKIIFESAAALGRYHGAVENARVTPRDAKRWNKRLEKIEARLRANTIWRAPHTKHTDCIITIGDIRFSDMIDDDSGRYNIHFSRPRLADSIIPPECEFPAVRDFSSLLHDLNRIYFLCDSEVKISELRSTLIEGWQSTAPAKWSSKEIFYTPRGGAFFWEYEQCLLDVIESVSHQSGKPEPAVSIIQDVPYLQKSMFSHRTIAALSFMTGFFSASGFYQYGVGNSDDLILPLLLVPITAGIFFSYRKLAPSPETSILRKWD
;
A
#
# COMPACT_ATOMS: atom_id res chain seq x y z
N MET A 1 -16.41 5.76 32.58
CA MET A 1 -15.41 6.09 31.56
C MET A 1 -14.37 4.99 31.60
N SER A 2 -14.56 3.95 30.80
CA SER A 2 -13.55 2.91 30.62
C SER A 2 -12.37 3.49 29.87
N GLU A 3 -11.15 3.28 30.35
CA GLU A 3 -9.92 3.50 29.59
C GLU A 3 -10.08 2.85 28.22
N VAL A 4 -10.24 3.67 27.18
CA VAL A 4 -9.95 3.22 25.82
C VAL A 4 -8.43 3.06 25.82
N GLU A 5 -7.96 1.86 26.14
CA GLU A 5 -6.56 1.47 26.05
C GLU A 5 -5.95 2.05 24.77
N ASN A 6 -4.76 2.63 24.89
CA ASN A 6 -4.00 3.26 23.80
C ASN A 6 -3.82 2.31 22.60
N SER A 7 -4.83 2.22 21.74
CA SER A 7 -4.96 1.18 20.69
C SER A 7 -3.85 1.23 19.65
N TRP A 8 -3.18 2.38 19.53
CA TRP A 8 -2.10 2.61 18.60
C TRP A 8 -0.70 2.34 19.18
N LYS A 9 -0.55 2.04 20.48
CA LYS A 9 0.76 1.70 21.06
C LYS A 9 1.03 0.18 20.99
N PRO A 10 2.25 -0.27 20.61
CA PRO A 10 2.61 -1.68 20.57
C PRO A 10 2.57 -2.32 21.97
N ALA A 11 1.52 -3.10 22.27
CA ALA A 11 1.37 -3.79 23.55
C ALA A 11 2.32 -4.98 23.72
N ALA A 12 2.82 -5.55 22.61
CA ALA A 12 3.66 -6.75 22.62
C ALA A 12 5.17 -6.48 22.83
N MET A 13 5.55 -5.21 22.88
CA MET A 13 6.94 -4.78 22.85
C MET A 13 7.30 -4.05 24.14
N SER A 14 8.48 -4.33 24.68
CA SER A 14 8.97 -3.61 25.85
C SER A 14 9.30 -2.16 25.48
N ARG A 15 8.75 -1.24 26.26
CA ARG A 15 9.00 0.20 26.16
C ARG A 15 10.26 0.56 26.93
N ILE A 16 11.19 1.25 26.28
CA ILE A 16 12.42 1.78 26.86
C ILE A 16 12.50 3.27 26.49
N GLU A 17 12.74 4.15 27.45
CA GLU A 17 13.01 5.55 27.13
C GLU A 17 14.38 5.67 26.45
N SER A 18 14.44 6.39 25.32
CA SER A 18 15.71 6.63 24.65
C SER A 18 16.45 7.78 25.32
N ALA A 19 17.78 7.67 25.36
CA ALA A 19 18.66 8.79 25.72
C ALA A 19 18.91 9.74 24.55
N ASP A 20 18.35 9.46 23.36
CA ASP A 20 18.47 10.32 22.19
C ASP A 20 17.81 11.69 22.44
N GLU A 21 18.43 12.74 21.90
CA GLU A 21 17.88 14.09 21.92
C GLU A 21 16.51 14.15 21.22
N ALA A 22 15.54 14.76 21.89
CA ALA A 22 14.18 15.00 21.40
C ALA A 22 13.86 16.50 21.47
N PRO A 23 13.00 17.02 20.58
CA PRO A 23 12.52 18.39 20.71
C PRO A 23 11.82 18.60 22.06
N LYS A 24 11.92 19.81 22.62
CA LYS A 24 11.21 20.16 23.85
C LYS A 24 9.71 19.86 23.72
N GLY A 25 9.14 19.31 24.79
CA GLY A 25 7.78 18.83 24.80
C GLY A 25 7.59 17.41 24.26
N PHE A 26 8.66 16.74 23.81
CA PHE A 26 8.63 15.34 23.37
C PHE A 26 9.66 14.47 24.05
N LYS A 27 9.43 13.16 23.98
CA LYS A 27 10.42 12.15 24.33
C LYS A 27 10.46 11.03 23.30
N TRP A 28 11.67 10.50 23.09
CA TRP A 28 11.87 9.31 22.28
C TRP A 28 11.65 8.05 23.10
N LEU A 29 10.86 7.14 22.53
CA LEU A 29 10.60 5.83 23.08
C LEU A 29 11.08 4.77 22.09
N ILE A 30 11.72 3.74 22.60
CA ILE A 30 12.11 2.57 21.85
C ILE A 30 11.17 1.44 22.26
N PHE A 31 10.54 0.84 21.27
CA PHE A 31 9.79 -0.40 21.43
C PHE A 31 10.65 -1.52 20.88
N ALA A 32 10.91 -2.54 21.69
CA ALA A 32 11.65 -3.73 21.27
C ALA A 32 11.05 -5.01 21.87
N GLY A 33 10.98 -6.06 21.05
CA GLY A 33 10.45 -7.35 21.45
C GLY A 33 10.23 -8.21 20.20
N ILE A 34 10.00 -9.52 20.35
CA ILE A 34 9.56 -10.41 19.25
C ILE A 34 10.38 -10.35 17.94
N GLY A 35 11.65 -9.93 18.01
CA GLY A 35 12.51 -9.72 16.83
C GLY A 35 12.23 -8.42 16.05
N LEU A 36 11.36 -7.56 16.55
CA LEU A 36 10.99 -6.26 16.01
C LEU A 36 11.55 -5.13 16.89
N LYS A 37 11.81 -3.98 16.26
CA LYS A 37 12.24 -2.76 16.94
C LYS A 37 11.67 -1.56 16.20
N SER A 38 11.12 -0.61 16.94
CA SER A 38 10.67 0.68 16.42
C SER A 38 11.04 1.81 17.39
N LYS A 39 11.11 3.02 16.85
CA LYS A 39 11.31 4.26 17.60
C LYS A 39 10.06 5.13 17.44
N MET A 40 9.59 5.70 18.54
CA MET A 40 8.37 6.51 18.60
C MET A 40 8.65 7.85 19.25
N LEU A 41 8.12 8.93 18.70
CA LEU A 41 8.14 10.26 19.31
C LEU A 41 6.80 10.49 20.02
N GLU A 42 6.83 10.68 21.34
CA GLU A 42 5.62 10.87 22.16
C GLU A 42 5.63 12.28 22.77
N PRO A 43 4.54 13.06 22.67
CA PRO A 43 4.41 14.31 23.42
C PRO A 43 4.43 14.05 24.94
N ILE A 44 5.12 14.90 25.69
CA ILE A 44 5.22 14.82 27.16
C ILE A 44 3.90 15.25 27.81
N ASP A 45 3.29 16.31 27.28
CA ASP A 45 1.99 16.82 27.73
C ASP A 45 1.21 17.34 26.52
N GLU A 46 0.23 16.55 26.10
CA GLU A 46 -0.62 16.79 24.93
C GLU A 46 -1.50 18.03 25.09
N ASN A 47 -1.78 18.44 26.34
CA ASN A 47 -2.61 19.62 26.64
C ASN A 47 -1.81 20.91 26.59
N ASN A 48 -0.48 20.84 26.68
CA ASN A 48 0.40 22.01 26.67
C ASN A 48 0.96 22.24 25.26
N TRP A 49 0.09 22.75 24.39
CA TRP A 49 0.43 23.03 22.99
C TRP A 49 1.66 23.92 22.83
N ASN A 50 1.73 25.03 23.58
CA ASN A 50 2.82 26.00 23.47
C ASN A 50 4.19 25.41 23.86
N ASN A 51 4.23 24.55 24.88
CA ASN A 51 5.45 23.83 25.21
C ASN A 51 5.81 22.80 24.12
N THR A 52 4.81 22.09 23.60
CA THR A 52 4.97 21.06 22.57
C THR A 52 5.59 21.62 21.28
N ILE A 53 5.15 22.80 20.82
CA ILE A 53 5.66 23.37 19.56
C ILE A 53 6.90 24.27 19.74
N SER A 54 7.33 24.55 20.97
CA SER A 54 8.32 25.61 21.26
C SER A 54 9.68 25.44 20.57
N ASP A 55 10.13 24.20 20.38
CA ASP A 55 11.40 23.88 19.72
C ASP A 55 11.21 23.42 18.26
N LEU A 56 9.96 23.42 17.77
CA LEU A 56 9.64 22.99 16.42
C LEU A 56 9.63 24.16 15.45
N LYS A 57 10.00 23.89 14.20
CA LYS A 57 9.84 24.84 13.11
C LYS A 57 8.50 24.61 12.43
N SER A 58 7.76 25.69 12.14
CA SER A 58 6.51 25.60 11.39
C SER A 58 6.73 25.64 9.88
N TRP A 59 5.74 25.15 9.13
CA TRP A 59 5.62 25.31 7.69
C TRP A 59 4.14 25.44 7.31
N GLY A 60 3.85 26.10 6.19
CA GLY A 60 2.49 26.33 5.73
C GLY A 60 1.67 27.20 6.68
N GLU A 61 0.36 26.98 6.70
CA GLU A 61 -0.57 27.68 7.60
C GLU A 61 -0.73 26.91 8.91
N VAL A 62 -0.42 27.57 10.02
CA VAL A 62 -0.56 27.02 11.38
C VAL A 62 -1.38 27.98 12.25
N PRO A 63 -2.00 27.50 13.34
CA PRO A 63 -2.75 28.34 14.27
C PRO A 63 -1.84 29.39 14.94
N SER A 64 -2.42 30.45 15.50
CA SER A 64 -1.69 31.48 16.25
C SER A 64 -1.04 30.94 17.54
N GLU A 65 -0.24 31.75 18.24
CA GLU A 65 0.44 31.33 19.48
C GLU A 65 -0.52 31.16 20.67
N ASN A 66 -1.75 31.69 20.61
CA ASN A 66 -2.73 31.63 21.70
C ASN A 66 -3.81 30.56 21.45
N VAL A 67 -3.36 29.33 21.28
CA VAL A 67 -4.22 28.16 21.02
C VAL A 67 -4.62 27.48 22.31
N ILE A 68 -5.88 27.08 22.38
CA ILE A 68 -6.42 26.22 23.45
C ILE A 68 -6.62 24.81 22.88
N VAL A 69 -6.13 23.79 23.59
CA VAL A 69 -6.47 22.40 23.31
C VAL A 69 -7.86 22.14 23.87
N GLU A 70 -8.85 21.92 23.00
CA GLU A 70 -10.22 21.62 23.43
C GLU A 70 -10.43 20.14 23.70
N GLU A 71 -9.82 19.30 22.88
CA GLU A 71 -10.03 17.87 22.92
C GLU A 71 -8.76 17.13 22.52
N VAL A 72 -8.47 16.06 23.25
CA VAL A 72 -7.42 15.08 22.95
C VAL A 72 -8.12 13.76 22.66
N PHE A 73 -7.86 13.18 21.49
CA PHE A 73 -8.42 11.89 21.11
C PHE A 73 -7.41 11.05 20.33
N ASN A 74 -7.56 9.72 20.44
CA ASN A 74 -6.67 8.76 19.83
C ASN A 74 -7.33 8.10 18.62
N THR A 75 -6.54 7.87 17.57
CA THR A 75 -6.90 6.98 16.46
C THR A 75 -5.93 5.81 16.40
N GLU A 76 -6.19 4.80 15.56
CA GLU A 76 -5.24 3.70 15.29
C GLU A 76 -3.85 4.19 14.81
N ARG A 77 -3.78 5.42 14.29
CA ARG A 77 -2.56 6.03 13.75
C ARG A 77 -1.81 6.91 14.75
N GLY A 78 -2.39 7.21 15.91
CA GLY A 78 -1.78 8.08 16.93
C GLY A 78 -2.71 9.12 17.53
N ILE A 79 -2.09 10.08 18.22
CA ILE A 79 -2.75 11.18 18.93
C ILE A 79 -3.23 12.27 17.96
N ASN A 80 -4.44 12.77 18.20
CA ASN A 80 -5.02 13.93 17.55
C ASN A 80 -5.49 14.95 18.58
N LEU A 81 -5.35 16.23 18.24
CA LEU A 81 -5.87 17.35 19.04
C LEU A 81 -6.86 18.16 18.24
N LYS A 82 -7.96 18.54 18.88
CA LYS A 82 -8.82 19.64 18.44
C LYS A 82 -8.33 20.92 19.10
N LEU A 83 -7.88 21.85 18.28
CA LEU A 83 -7.30 23.13 18.70
C LEU A 83 -8.30 24.26 18.41
N ASN A 84 -8.48 25.18 19.35
CA ASN A 84 -9.26 26.40 19.19
C ASN A 84 -8.32 27.61 19.19
N ASP A 85 -8.30 28.31 18.06
CA ASP A 85 -7.60 29.57 17.86
C ASP A 85 -8.61 30.69 17.62
N SER A 86 -8.98 31.38 18.70
CA SER A 86 -9.91 32.53 18.64
C SER A 86 -11.24 32.21 17.94
N GLY A 87 -11.80 31.02 18.19
CA GLY A 87 -13.05 30.53 17.58
C GLY A 87 -12.88 29.79 16.25
N LYS A 88 -11.65 29.68 15.73
CA LYS A 88 -11.34 28.82 14.57
C LYS A 88 -10.79 27.47 15.05
N TYR A 89 -11.38 26.39 14.55
CA TYR A 89 -11.00 25.04 14.94
C TYR A 89 -10.01 24.41 13.97
N TRP A 90 -9.01 23.75 14.52
CA TRP A 90 -7.97 23.04 13.79
C TRP A 90 -7.84 21.60 14.31
N LEU A 91 -7.42 20.72 13.41
CA LEU A 91 -7.01 19.37 13.73
C LEU A 91 -5.48 19.32 13.68
N ALA A 92 -4.85 18.93 14.79
CA ALA A 92 -3.43 18.61 14.84
C ALA A 92 -3.25 17.09 14.92
N GLU A 93 -2.51 16.51 13.99
CA GLU A 93 -2.24 15.06 13.93
C GLU A 93 -0.76 14.81 14.18
N PHE A 94 -0.44 14.07 15.23
CA PHE A 94 0.94 13.74 15.58
C PHE A 94 1.45 12.58 14.73
N PHE A 95 2.74 12.57 14.40
CA PHE A 95 3.38 11.47 13.67
C PHE A 95 4.23 10.64 14.64
N PRO A 96 3.61 9.77 15.47
CA PRO A 96 4.34 9.04 16.50
C PRO A 96 5.46 8.18 15.92
N TRP A 97 5.25 7.65 14.72
CA TRP A 97 6.17 6.75 14.01
C TRP A 97 7.15 7.48 13.08
N GLY A 98 7.13 8.81 13.08
CA GLY A 98 7.89 9.65 12.15
C GLY A 98 7.35 9.61 10.72
N THR A 99 8.12 10.18 9.79
CA THR A 99 7.82 10.16 8.35
C THR A 99 9.00 9.65 7.53
N ASP A 100 8.72 9.23 6.30
CA ASP A 100 9.71 8.87 5.29
C ASP A 100 10.38 10.09 4.62
N GLY A 101 10.15 11.30 5.15
CA GLY A 101 10.63 12.56 4.57
C GLY A 101 9.95 12.98 3.26
N ARG A 102 8.90 12.27 2.82
CA ARG A 102 8.20 12.55 1.54
C ARG A 102 6.78 13.05 1.72
N PHE A 103 6.31 13.22 2.96
CA PHE A 103 4.95 13.64 3.25
C PHE A 103 4.57 14.97 2.58
N ARG A 104 5.40 16.02 2.71
CA ARG A 104 5.14 17.31 2.04
C ARG A 104 5.12 17.22 0.51
N ALA A 105 5.99 16.39 -0.05
CA ALA A 105 6.00 16.15 -1.49
C ALA A 105 4.72 15.43 -1.95
N ARG A 106 4.23 14.43 -1.18
CA ARG A 106 2.95 13.76 -1.46
C ARG A 106 1.79 14.74 -1.54
N ILE A 107 1.63 15.60 -0.53
CA ILE A 107 0.48 16.51 -0.45
C ILE A 107 0.55 17.63 -1.50
N SER A 108 1.75 18.02 -1.94
CA SER A 108 1.92 18.99 -3.04
C SER A 108 1.45 18.47 -4.41
N LEU A 109 1.33 17.15 -4.55
CA LEU A 109 0.87 16.46 -5.76
C LEU A 109 -0.59 16.01 -5.65
N ALA A 110 -1.27 16.33 -4.56
CA ALA A 110 -2.65 15.92 -4.34
C ALA A 110 -3.60 16.61 -5.34
N PRO A 111 -4.51 15.87 -6.00
CA PRO A 111 -5.54 16.46 -6.84
C PRO A 111 -6.44 17.44 -6.07
N SER A 112 -6.95 18.45 -6.76
CA SER A 112 -7.94 19.39 -6.21
C SER A 112 -9.12 18.66 -5.59
N GLY A 113 -9.54 19.07 -4.39
CA GLY A 113 -10.60 18.42 -3.63
C GLY A 113 -10.10 17.43 -2.58
N SER A 114 -8.83 17.03 -2.64
CA SER A 114 -8.20 16.20 -1.60
C SER A 114 -8.12 16.92 -0.26
N ASP A 115 -8.24 16.16 0.83
CA ASP A 115 -7.98 16.67 2.18
C ASP A 115 -6.49 16.52 2.48
N ILE A 116 -5.80 17.66 2.44
CA ILE A 116 -4.38 17.79 2.74
C ILE A 116 -4.15 18.72 3.94
N PRO A 117 -3.09 18.50 4.73
CA PRO A 117 -2.64 19.48 5.71
C PRO A 117 -2.29 20.80 5.05
N MET A 118 -2.67 21.89 5.71
CA MET A 118 -2.36 23.25 5.28
C MET A 118 -1.00 23.71 5.81
N GLY A 119 -0.54 23.09 6.89
CA GLY A 119 0.74 23.37 7.52
C GLY A 119 1.11 22.28 8.51
N GLY A 120 2.13 22.56 9.32
CA GLY A 120 2.63 21.61 10.29
C GLY A 120 3.88 22.07 11.00
N TYR A 121 4.43 21.17 11.79
CA TYR A 121 5.63 21.38 12.58
C TYR A 121 6.64 20.25 12.33
N TYR A 122 7.92 20.62 12.27
CA TYR A 122 9.02 19.70 12.03
C TYR A 122 10.22 19.99 12.90
N TRP A 123 11.05 18.97 13.07
CA TRP A 123 12.33 19.04 13.77
C TRP A 123 13.35 18.15 13.06
N ASN A 124 14.56 18.66 12.82
CA ASN A 124 15.62 17.95 12.08
C ASN A 124 15.12 17.30 10.77
N ASP A 125 14.38 18.08 9.97
CA ASP A 125 13.77 17.68 8.69
C ASP A 125 12.74 16.53 8.77
N MET A 126 12.35 16.12 9.98
CA MET A 126 11.27 15.17 10.23
C MET A 126 9.99 15.93 10.56
N ASP A 127 8.94 15.76 9.76
CA ASP A 127 7.60 16.21 10.14
C ASP A 127 7.14 15.47 11.40
N ILE A 128 6.62 16.21 12.38
CA ILE A 128 6.16 15.68 13.67
C ILE A 128 4.66 15.90 13.86
N ILE A 129 4.13 17.01 13.35
CA ILE A 129 2.71 17.36 13.46
C ILE A 129 2.22 17.91 12.13
N SER A 130 1.07 17.46 11.66
CA SER A 130 0.32 18.12 10.58
C SER A 130 -0.89 18.89 11.11
N ILE A 131 -1.17 20.04 10.50
CA ILE A 131 -2.31 20.90 10.85
C ILE A 131 -3.29 20.97 9.68
N ARG A 132 -4.57 20.76 9.98
CA ARG A 132 -5.72 20.96 9.09
C ARG A 132 -6.75 21.86 9.73
N LYS A 133 -7.65 22.41 8.91
CA LYS A 133 -8.90 22.95 9.42
C LYS A 133 -9.76 21.80 9.96
N TRP A 134 -10.38 22.02 11.11
CA TRP A 134 -11.32 21.07 11.66
C TRP A 134 -12.55 20.97 10.75
N LYS A 135 -12.99 19.75 10.47
CA LYS A 135 -14.23 19.45 9.76
C LYS A 135 -15.06 18.52 10.64
N GLU A 136 -16.36 18.76 10.71
CA GLU A 136 -17.30 17.85 11.39
C GLU A 136 -17.71 16.66 10.51
N GLU A 137 -17.34 16.68 9.22
CA GLU A 137 -17.64 15.60 8.27
C GLU A 137 -16.95 14.29 8.68
N VAL A 138 -17.76 13.27 8.92
CA VAL A 138 -17.28 11.91 9.17
C VAL A 138 -17.00 11.25 7.82
N ARG A 139 -15.75 10.83 7.61
CA ARG A 139 -15.39 9.96 6.49
C ARG A 139 -16.01 8.59 6.70
N ASP A 140 -16.99 8.23 5.87
CA ASP A 140 -17.82 7.03 6.06
C ASP A 140 -17.75 6.05 4.90
N VAL A 141 -16.91 6.29 3.88
CA VAL A 141 -16.80 5.44 2.67
C VAL A 141 -16.52 3.98 3.03
N ASN A 142 -15.64 3.72 4.00
CA ASN A 142 -15.37 2.36 4.48
C ASN A 142 -16.62 1.66 5.03
N SER A 143 -17.41 2.37 5.84
CA SER A 143 -18.65 1.84 6.42
C SER A 143 -19.72 1.63 5.34
N LYS A 144 -19.90 2.60 4.43
CA LYS A 144 -20.79 2.48 3.28
C LYS A 144 -20.45 1.27 2.40
N LEU A 145 -19.15 1.01 2.16
CA LEU A 145 -18.70 -0.15 1.41
C LEU A 145 -18.96 -1.46 2.15
N TYR A 146 -18.70 -1.50 3.45
CA TYR A 146 -19.02 -2.65 4.28
C TYR A 146 -20.53 -2.96 4.21
N ASP A 147 -21.38 -1.95 4.42
CA ASP A 147 -22.83 -2.10 4.40
C ASP A 147 -23.34 -2.57 3.03
N SER A 148 -22.79 -2.04 1.93
CA SER A 148 -23.19 -2.43 0.58
C SER A 148 -22.78 -3.86 0.24
N ILE A 149 -21.58 -4.30 0.63
CA ILE A 149 -21.13 -5.69 0.42
C ILE A 149 -21.95 -6.63 1.31
N HIS A 150 -22.13 -6.29 2.58
CA HIS A 150 -22.88 -7.10 3.54
C HIS A 150 -24.35 -7.30 3.14
N SER A 151 -24.96 -6.27 2.54
CA SER A 151 -26.33 -6.34 2.01
C SER A 151 -26.43 -6.94 0.60
N ASN A 152 -25.32 -7.40 0.02
CA ASN A 152 -25.23 -7.90 -1.35
C ASN A 152 -25.67 -6.88 -2.42
N ASP A 153 -25.60 -5.58 -2.12
CA ASP A 153 -25.81 -4.50 -3.07
C ASP A 153 -24.57 -4.33 -3.95
N LEU A 154 -24.54 -5.14 -5.01
CA LEU A 154 -23.44 -5.17 -5.96
C LEU A 154 -23.23 -3.84 -6.69
N GLU A 155 -24.30 -3.14 -7.06
CA GLU A 155 -24.22 -1.90 -7.82
C GLU A 155 -23.59 -0.78 -6.98
N THR A 156 -24.06 -0.60 -5.74
CA THR A 156 -23.47 0.38 -4.81
C THR A 156 -22.03 0.01 -4.47
N SER A 157 -21.75 -1.27 -4.21
CA SER A 157 -20.39 -1.75 -3.95
C SER A 157 -19.44 -1.44 -5.10
N LYS A 158 -19.86 -1.74 -6.34
CA LYS A 158 -19.10 -1.43 -7.55
C LYS A 158 -18.85 0.07 -7.71
N LYS A 159 -19.86 0.91 -7.49
CA LYS A 159 -19.72 2.37 -7.57
C LYS A 159 -18.68 2.90 -6.58
N ILE A 160 -18.77 2.50 -5.31
CA ILE A 160 -17.83 2.94 -4.26
C ILE A 160 -16.40 2.50 -4.58
N ILE A 161 -16.22 1.25 -4.97
CA ILE A 161 -14.92 0.67 -5.33
C ILE A 161 -14.31 1.39 -6.54
N PHE A 162 -15.12 1.61 -7.59
CA PHE A 162 -14.69 2.26 -8.81
C PHE A 162 -14.21 3.69 -8.53
N GLU A 163 -15.01 4.49 -7.82
CA GLU A 163 -14.66 5.88 -7.53
C GLU A 163 -13.46 6.01 -6.60
N SER A 164 -13.32 5.11 -5.62
CA SER A 164 -12.15 5.05 -4.74
C SER A 164 -10.87 4.74 -5.53
N ALA A 165 -10.91 3.76 -6.42
CA ALA A 165 -9.78 3.41 -7.27
C ALA A 165 -9.45 4.49 -8.30
N ALA A 166 -10.47 5.16 -8.83
CA ALA A 166 -10.30 6.29 -9.74
C ALA A 166 -9.68 7.51 -9.02
N ALA A 167 -10.01 7.74 -7.75
CA ALA A 167 -9.35 8.77 -6.94
C ALA A 167 -7.84 8.51 -6.83
N LEU A 168 -7.46 7.26 -6.57
CA LEU A 168 -6.06 6.83 -6.54
C LEU A 168 -5.38 6.99 -7.90
N GLY A 169 -6.06 6.62 -8.99
CA GLY A 169 -5.53 6.80 -10.34
C GLY A 169 -5.29 8.26 -10.71
N ARG A 170 -6.18 9.18 -10.31
CA ARG A 170 -5.98 10.63 -10.46
C ARG A 170 -4.75 11.15 -9.72
N TYR A 171 -4.50 10.68 -8.49
CA TYR A 171 -3.27 11.01 -7.78
C TYR A 171 -2.04 10.55 -8.57
N HIS A 172 -2.02 9.31 -9.05
CA HIS A 172 -0.91 8.82 -9.87
C HIS A 172 -0.75 9.61 -11.17
N GLY A 173 -1.83 10.05 -11.81
CA GLY A 173 -1.77 10.95 -12.96
C GLY A 173 -1.12 12.30 -12.64
N ALA A 174 -1.36 12.85 -11.45
CA ALA A 174 -0.67 14.06 -10.99
C ALA A 174 0.82 13.79 -10.73
N VAL A 175 1.17 12.64 -10.15
CA VAL A 175 2.55 12.23 -9.86
C VAL A 175 3.36 11.93 -11.12
N GLU A 176 2.74 11.46 -12.20
CA GLU A 176 3.43 11.20 -13.48
C GLU A 176 4.17 12.43 -14.01
N ASN A 177 3.60 13.61 -13.78
CA ASN A 177 4.20 14.89 -14.19
C ASN A 177 5.28 15.40 -13.21
N ALA A 178 5.49 14.69 -12.09
CA ALA A 178 6.48 15.00 -11.08
C ALA A 178 7.77 14.17 -11.27
N ARG A 179 8.53 13.99 -10.20
CA ARG A 179 9.75 13.18 -10.23
C ARG A 179 9.41 11.69 -10.25
N VAL A 180 9.76 11.05 -11.36
CA VAL A 180 9.70 9.60 -11.55
C VAL A 180 11.11 9.06 -11.76
N THR A 181 11.48 7.99 -11.07
CA THR A 181 12.79 7.34 -11.21
C THR A 181 12.67 5.91 -11.74
N PRO A 182 13.73 5.33 -12.35
CA PRO A 182 13.67 3.96 -12.84
C PRO A 182 13.39 2.95 -11.72
N ARG A 183 12.82 1.80 -12.10
CA ARG A 183 12.51 0.68 -11.20
C ARG A 183 13.69 0.29 -10.29
N ASP A 184 13.40 -0.02 -9.02
CA ASP A 184 14.39 -0.55 -8.06
C ASP A 184 13.99 -1.93 -7.52
N ALA A 185 13.86 -2.89 -8.45
CA ALA A 185 13.53 -4.28 -8.13
C ALA A 185 14.46 -4.89 -7.07
N LYS A 186 15.73 -4.49 -7.02
CA LYS A 186 16.70 -5.03 -6.06
C LYS A 186 16.34 -4.60 -4.64
N ARG A 187 16.06 -3.31 -4.40
CA ARG A 187 15.69 -2.84 -3.06
C ARG A 187 14.31 -3.34 -2.63
N TRP A 188 13.34 -3.45 -3.55
CA TRP A 188 12.03 -4.00 -3.24
C TRP A 188 12.08 -5.47 -2.80
N ASN A 189 12.80 -6.31 -3.54
CA ASN A 189 12.98 -7.71 -3.16
C ASN A 189 13.74 -7.84 -1.83
N LYS A 190 14.77 -7.01 -1.59
CA LYS A 190 15.50 -6.98 -0.32
C LYS A 190 14.63 -6.52 0.85
N ARG A 191 13.71 -5.57 0.61
CA ARG A 191 12.72 -5.15 1.61
C ARG A 191 11.80 -6.30 1.95
N LEU A 192 11.24 -6.99 0.97
CA LEU A 192 10.35 -8.13 1.21
C LEU A 192 11.06 -9.26 1.96
N GLU A 193 12.32 -9.56 1.60
CA GLU A 193 13.18 -10.50 2.33
C GLU A 193 13.35 -10.10 3.81
N LYS A 194 13.60 -8.82 4.09
CA LYS A 194 13.73 -8.29 5.46
C LYS A 194 12.43 -8.45 6.26
N ILE A 195 11.27 -8.35 5.62
CA ILE A 195 9.95 -8.51 6.24
C ILE A 195 9.72 -10.00 6.54
N GLU A 196 9.88 -10.86 5.52
CA GLU A 196 9.76 -12.32 5.65
C GLU A 196 10.66 -12.87 6.77
N ALA A 197 11.93 -12.43 6.82
CA ALA A 197 12.90 -12.88 7.83
C ALA A 197 12.50 -12.48 9.26
N ARG A 198 11.99 -11.24 9.45
CA ARG A 198 11.53 -10.78 10.77
C ARG A 198 10.29 -11.53 11.25
N LEU A 199 9.39 -11.85 10.33
CA LEU A 199 8.19 -12.63 10.63
C LEU A 199 8.44 -14.14 10.68
N ARG A 200 9.64 -14.60 10.32
CA ARG A 200 9.95 -16.03 10.11
C ARG A 200 8.93 -16.70 9.17
N ALA A 201 8.58 -15.99 8.09
CA ALA A 201 7.64 -16.49 7.11
C ALA A 201 8.19 -17.74 6.41
N ASN A 202 7.32 -18.72 6.14
CA ASN A 202 7.68 -19.95 5.42
C ASN A 202 7.59 -19.79 3.89
N THR A 203 7.45 -18.56 3.42
CA THR A 203 7.26 -18.18 2.01
C THR A 203 8.45 -17.31 1.58
N ILE A 204 8.88 -17.47 0.32
CA ILE A 204 9.95 -16.66 -0.27
C ILE A 204 9.44 -16.16 -1.61
N TRP A 205 9.13 -14.87 -1.74
CA TRP A 205 8.71 -14.30 -3.02
C TRP A 205 9.75 -13.35 -3.60
N ARG A 206 10.31 -13.69 -4.76
CA ARG A 206 11.18 -12.79 -5.53
C ARG A 206 10.66 -12.57 -6.94
N ALA A 207 10.66 -11.32 -7.39
CA ALA A 207 10.14 -10.95 -8.69
C ALA A 207 11.09 -10.02 -9.48
N PRO A 208 11.19 -10.18 -10.81
CA PRO A 208 12.05 -9.33 -11.63
C PRO A 208 11.49 -7.92 -11.85
N HIS A 209 10.18 -7.71 -11.63
CA HIS A 209 9.42 -6.49 -11.95
C HIS A 209 9.46 -6.11 -13.44
N THR A 210 8.41 -5.47 -13.95
CA THR A 210 8.39 -5.03 -15.36
C THR A 210 9.18 -3.74 -15.53
N LYS A 211 9.38 -3.28 -16.77
CA LYS A 211 9.95 -1.95 -17.02
C LYS A 211 8.93 -0.83 -16.80
N HIS A 212 7.66 -1.16 -16.56
CA HIS A 212 6.58 -0.19 -16.34
C HIS A 212 6.39 0.14 -14.85
N THR A 213 7.04 -0.60 -13.94
CA THR A 213 7.03 -0.31 -12.51
C THR A 213 8.05 0.79 -12.22
N ASP A 214 7.76 2.04 -12.57
CA ASP A 214 8.62 3.15 -12.21
C ASP A 214 8.51 3.47 -10.71
N CYS A 215 9.57 4.02 -10.13
CA CYS A 215 9.57 4.52 -8.76
C CYS A 215 8.92 5.91 -8.74
N ILE A 216 7.92 6.09 -7.87
CA ILE A 216 7.14 7.33 -7.77
C ILE A 216 7.05 7.80 -6.31
N ILE A 217 6.56 9.03 -6.11
CA ILE A 217 6.10 9.49 -4.80
C ILE A 217 4.75 8.83 -4.52
N THR A 218 4.78 7.69 -3.83
CA THR A 218 3.58 6.94 -3.44
C THR A 218 2.87 7.55 -2.25
N ILE A 219 1.55 7.40 -2.17
CA ILE A 219 0.74 7.70 -0.98
C ILE A 219 1.18 6.84 0.20
N GLY A 220 1.44 5.55 -0.05
CA GLY A 220 1.75 4.58 0.98
C GLY A 220 0.52 3.76 1.37
N ASP A 221 0.16 3.82 2.64
CA ASP A 221 -0.85 2.93 3.22
C ASP A 221 -2.28 3.49 3.05
N ILE A 222 -2.76 3.54 1.81
CA ILE A 222 -4.10 4.04 1.48
C ILE A 222 -5.18 2.98 1.77
N ARG A 223 -6.31 3.42 2.34
CA ARG A 223 -7.47 2.59 2.74
C ARG A 223 -8.79 3.21 2.27
N PHE A 224 -9.89 2.46 2.30
CA PHE A 224 -11.22 3.02 2.01
C PHE A 224 -11.67 4.07 3.03
N SER A 225 -11.15 4.02 4.27
CA SER A 225 -11.36 5.06 5.29
C SER A 225 -10.68 6.40 4.96
N ASP A 226 -9.76 6.40 4.00
CA ASP A 226 -9.10 7.61 3.51
C ASP A 226 -9.83 8.24 2.32
N MET A 227 -10.89 7.61 1.82
CA MET A 227 -11.68 8.16 0.72
C MET A 227 -12.68 9.20 1.23
N ILE A 228 -12.88 10.23 0.42
CA ILE A 228 -13.83 11.32 0.68
C ILE A 228 -14.85 11.31 -0.44
N ASP A 229 -16.11 11.11 -0.06
CA ASP A 229 -17.27 11.28 -0.93
C ASP A 229 -17.75 12.74 -0.78
N ASP A 230 -17.47 13.59 -1.77
CA ASP A 230 -17.75 15.04 -1.71
C ASP A 230 -19.13 15.41 -2.31
N ASP A 231 -20.07 14.47 -2.34
CA ASP A 231 -21.41 14.54 -2.97
C ASP A 231 -21.40 14.87 -4.48
N SER A 232 -20.25 15.19 -5.08
CA SER A 232 -20.09 15.44 -6.51
C SER A 232 -20.09 14.15 -7.35
N GLY A 233 -20.16 13.00 -6.67
CA GLY A 233 -20.05 11.67 -7.27
C GLY A 233 -18.62 11.30 -7.65
N ARG A 234 -17.60 12.10 -7.29
CA ARG A 234 -16.19 11.82 -7.54
C ARG A 234 -15.42 11.80 -6.24
N TYR A 235 -14.75 10.70 -5.96
CA TYR A 235 -14.05 10.58 -4.68
C TYR A 235 -12.72 11.33 -4.67
N ASN A 236 -12.36 11.86 -3.51
CA ASN A 236 -11.06 12.45 -3.24
C ASN A 236 -10.34 11.67 -2.12
N ILE A 237 -9.09 12.03 -1.84
CA ILE A 237 -8.25 11.32 -0.88
C ILE A 237 -7.93 12.22 0.30
N HIS A 238 -8.07 11.67 1.50
CA HIS A 238 -7.45 12.16 2.71
C HIS A 238 -6.03 11.61 2.83
N PHE A 239 -5.04 12.50 2.92
CA PHE A 239 -3.64 12.10 3.06
C PHE A 239 -3.30 11.81 4.52
N SER A 240 -3.39 10.54 4.91
CA SER A 240 -3.12 10.10 6.28
C SER A 240 -1.62 10.04 6.61
N ARG A 241 -1.32 9.83 7.90
CA ARG A 241 0.03 9.64 8.43
C ARG A 241 0.52 8.19 8.26
N PRO A 242 1.85 7.95 8.23
CA PRO A 242 2.40 6.61 8.06
C PRO A 242 1.92 5.59 9.11
N ARG A 243 1.92 4.31 8.73
CA ARG A 243 1.55 3.19 9.60
C ARG A 243 2.72 2.77 10.51
N LEU A 244 2.44 2.04 11.59
CA LEU A 244 3.47 1.53 12.50
C LEU A 244 4.50 0.66 11.77
N ALA A 245 4.06 -0.21 10.84
CA ALA A 245 4.94 -1.11 10.12
C ALA A 245 6.07 -0.37 9.36
N ASP A 246 5.82 0.86 8.91
CA ASP A 246 6.82 1.67 8.22
C ASP A 246 7.93 2.18 9.16
N SER A 247 7.69 2.28 10.47
CA SER A 247 8.76 2.56 11.44
C SER A 247 9.60 1.33 11.79
N ILE A 248 8.99 0.15 11.78
CA ILE A 248 9.67 -1.13 12.04
C ILE A 248 10.53 -1.53 10.81
N ILE A 249 9.99 -1.29 9.62
CA ILE A 249 10.64 -1.53 8.33
C ILE A 249 10.64 -0.22 7.52
N PRO A 250 11.58 0.69 7.78
CA PRO A 250 11.67 1.95 7.05
C PRO A 250 11.77 1.75 5.53
N PRO A 251 11.01 2.52 4.73
CA PRO A 251 11.18 2.52 3.29
C PRO A 251 12.54 3.13 2.90
N GLU A 252 13.39 2.35 2.25
CA GLU A 252 14.75 2.76 1.81
C GLU A 252 14.78 3.19 0.32
N CYS A 253 13.62 3.20 -0.33
CA CYS A 253 13.45 3.58 -1.73
C CYS A 253 12.00 3.99 -2.02
N GLU A 254 11.82 4.65 -3.16
CA GLU A 254 10.51 4.91 -3.75
C GLU A 254 9.89 3.58 -4.27
N PHE A 255 8.57 3.56 -4.39
CA PHE A 255 7.80 2.38 -4.77
C PHE A 255 7.00 2.65 -6.05
N PRO A 256 6.50 1.59 -6.74
CA PRO A 256 5.65 1.79 -7.89
C PRO A 256 4.19 2.05 -7.49
N ALA A 257 3.46 2.72 -8.37
CA ALA A 257 2.02 3.01 -8.23
C ALA A 257 1.16 1.79 -7.89
N VAL A 258 1.55 0.60 -8.40
CA VAL A 258 0.85 -0.66 -8.11
C VAL A 258 0.92 -1.06 -6.64
N ARG A 259 1.87 -0.54 -5.85
CA ARG A 259 1.94 -0.77 -4.40
C ARG A 259 0.79 -0.09 -3.68
N ASP A 260 0.49 1.18 -4.00
CA ASP A 260 -0.66 1.90 -3.44
C ASP A 260 -1.98 1.27 -3.92
N PHE A 261 -2.05 0.84 -5.18
CA PHE A 261 -3.20 0.07 -5.66
C PHE A 261 -3.40 -1.22 -4.85
N SER A 262 -2.31 -1.93 -4.56
CA SER A 262 -2.37 -3.19 -3.80
C SER A 262 -2.69 -2.98 -2.32
N SER A 263 -2.40 -1.80 -1.78
CA SER A 263 -2.86 -1.33 -0.47
C SER A 263 -4.38 -1.26 -0.41
N LEU A 264 -5.01 -0.62 -1.41
CA LEU A 264 -6.48 -0.54 -1.50
C LEU A 264 -7.13 -1.90 -1.85
N LEU A 265 -6.48 -2.70 -2.70
CA LEU A 265 -6.91 -4.06 -3.03
C LEU A 265 -6.92 -4.99 -1.81
N HIS A 266 -5.88 -4.91 -0.98
CA HIS A 266 -5.83 -5.67 0.27
C HIS A 266 -6.89 -5.20 1.26
N ASP A 267 -7.13 -3.89 1.33
CA ASP A 267 -8.21 -3.36 2.18
C ASP A 267 -9.60 -3.81 1.73
N LEU A 268 -9.85 -3.92 0.42
CA LEU A 268 -11.06 -4.51 -0.12
C LEU A 268 -11.24 -5.95 0.38
N ASN A 269 -10.17 -6.76 0.37
CA ASN A 269 -10.24 -8.12 0.91
C ASN A 269 -10.53 -8.11 2.41
N ARG A 270 -10.01 -7.16 3.18
CA ARG A 270 -10.29 -7.02 4.63
C ARG A 270 -11.77 -6.78 4.87
N ILE A 271 -12.35 -5.81 4.17
CA ILE A 271 -13.79 -5.51 4.26
C ILE A 271 -14.61 -6.72 3.82
N TYR A 272 -14.28 -7.32 2.67
CA TYR A 272 -14.98 -8.49 2.16
C TYR A 272 -14.92 -9.69 3.11
N PHE A 273 -13.78 -9.94 3.77
CA PHE A 273 -13.66 -11.03 4.75
C PHE A 273 -14.60 -10.86 5.95
N LEU A 274 -14.88 -9.61 6.34
CA LEU A 274 -15.82 -9.31 7.43
C LEU A 274 -17.29 -9.45 6.98
N CYS A 275 -17.55 -9.46 5.68
CA CYS A 275 -18.87 -9.64 5.12
C CYS A 275 -19.13 -11.13 4.81
N ASP A 276 -20.23 -11.67 5.31
CA ASP A 276 -20.77 -12.95 4.83
C ASP A 276 -21.61 -12.72 3.57
N SER A 277 -20.93 -12.39 2.47
CA SER A 277 -21.55 -11.93 1.21
C SER A 277 -21.54 -13.02 0.13
N GLU A 278 -22.61 -13.09 -0.66
CA GLU A 278 -22.70 -13.93 -1.86
C GLU A 278 -22.06 -13.27 -3.09
N VAL A 279 -21.71 -11.97 -2.99
CA VAL A 279 -21.03 -11.25 -4.06
C VAL A 279 -19.69 -11.91 -4.33
N LYS A 280 -19.38 -12.15 -5.61
CA LYS A 280 -18.08 -12.70 -6.01
C LYS A 280 -17.00 -11.63 -5.85
N ILE A 281 -15.98 -11.93 -5.05
CA ILE A 281 -14.83 -11.03 -4.87
C ILE A 281 -14.16 -10.67 -6.20
N SER A 282 -14.20 -11.56 -7.19
CA SER A 282 -13.62 -11.31 -8.51
C SER A 282 -14.32 -10.19 -9.28
N GLU A 283 -15.62 -9.99 -9.08
CA GLU A 283 -16.33 -8.85 -9.66
C GLU A 283 -15.90 -7.54 -9.00
N LEU A 284 -15.77 -7.52 -7.67
CA LEU A 284 -15.31 -6.36 -6.91
C LEU A 284 -13.87 -5.98 -7.27
N ARG A 285 -12.98 -6.97 -7.40
CA ARG A 285 -11.58 -6.77 -7.82
C ARG A 285 -11.46 -6.29 -9.26
N SER A 286 -12.29 -6.82 -10.18
CA SER A 286 -12.38 -6.30 -11.56
C SER A 286 -12.76 -4.82 -11.56
N THR A 287 -13.78 -4.44 -10.79
CA THR A 287 -14.21 -3.04 -10.69
C THR A 287 -13.13 -2.14 -10.08
N LEU A 288 -12.36 -2.62 -9.11
CA LEU A 288 -11.21 -1.86 -8.57
C LEU A 288 -10.14 -1.63 -9.63
N ILE A 289 -9.81 -2.66 -10.42
CA ILE A 289 -8.83 -2.57 -11.52
C ILE A 289 -9.31 -1.58 -12.58
N GLU A 290 -10.57 -1.68 -12.99
CA GLU A 290 -11.20 -0.80 -13.98
C GLU A 290 -11.22 0.67 -13.51
N GLY A 291 -11.62 0.91 -12.25
CA GLY A 291 -11.62 2.24 -11.65
C GLY A 291 -10.23 2.85 -11.64
N TRP A 292 -9.22 2.09 -11.25
CA TRP A 292 -7.84 2.56 -11.27
C TRP A 292 -7.34 2.83 -12.70
N GLN A 293 -7.56 1.91 -13.63
CA GLN A 293 -7.17 2.04 -15.04
C GLN A 293 -7.85 3.21 -15.75
N SER A 294 -9.05 3.62 -15.33
CA SER A 294 -9.80 4.72 -15.93
C SER A 294 -9.10 6.08 -15.82
N THR A 295 -8.19 6.25 -14.86
CA THR A 295 -7.56 7.54 -14.53
C THR A 295 -6.05 7.47 -14.32
N ALA A 296 -5.51 6.30 -13.95
CA ALA A 296 -4.08 6.12 -13.79
C ALA A 296 -3.35 6.15 -15.15
N PRO A 297 -2.08 6.57 -15.18
CA PRO A 297 -1.26 6.52 -16.38
C PRO A 297 -1.25 5.16 -17.06
N ALA A 298 -1.49 5.12 -18.37
CA ALA A 298 -1.63 3.87 -19.14
C ALA A 298 -0.42 2.94 -19.00
N LYS A 299 0.78 3.50 -18.81
CA LYS A 299 2.01 2.73 -18.55
C LYS A 299 1.89 1.94 -17.23
N TRP A 300 1.49 2.62 -16.16
CA TRP A 300 1.44 2.11 -14.80
C TRP A 300 0.21 1.25 -14.49
N SER A 301 -0.81 1.29 -15.35
CA SER A 301 -2.02 0.48 -15.25
C SER A 301 -2.14 -0.57 -16.37
N SER A 302 -1.06 -0.79 -17.13
CA SER A 302 -1.01 -1.76 -18.23
C SER A 302 -1.13 -3.22 -17.76
N LYS A 303 -1.51 -4.12 -18.68
CA LYS A 303 -1.55 -5.58 -18.42
C LYS A 303 -0.23 -6.15 -17.91
N GLU A 304 0.90 -5.54 -18.27
CA GLU A 304 2.22 -5.95 -17.75
C GLU A 304 2.34 -5.74 -16.24
N ILE A 305 1.73 -4.69 -15.69
CA ILE A 305 1.78 -4.36 -14.26
C ILE A 305 1.02 -5.39 -13.42
N PHE A 306 -0.02 -6.00 -13.97
CA PHE A 306 -0.77 -7.05 -13.29
C PHE A 306 -0.16 -8.44 -13.44
N TYR A 307 0.88 -8.59 -14.25
CA TYR A 307 1.42 -9.91 -14.58
C TYR A 307 2.19 -10.52 -13.42
N THR A 308 1.55 -11.46 -12.72
CA THR A 308 2.02 -12.11 -11.49
C THR A 308 3.46 -12.64 -11.56
N PRO A 309 3.89 -13.38 -12.62
CA PRO A 309 5.28 -13.88 -12.70
C PRO A 309 6.36 -12.80 -12.72
N ARG A 310 5.99 -11.55 -13.04
CA ARG A 310 6.88 -10.38 -13.00
C ARG A 310 6.55 -9.43 -11.84
N GLY A 311 6.02 -9.91 -10.72
CA GLY A 311 5.86 -9.08 -9.52
C GLY A 311 4.78 -8.02 -9.67
N GLY A 312 3.65 -8.43 -10.27
CA GLY A 312 2.46 -7.59 -10.38
C GLY A 312 1.73 -7.42 -9.05
N ALA A 313 0.44 -7.06 -9.11
CA ALA A 313 -0.37 -6.71 -7.94
C ALA A 313 -0.22 -7.69 -6.75
N PHE A 314 -0.22 -9.00 -7.00
CA PHE A 314 -0.10 -10.01 -5.94
C PHE A 314 1.20 -9.94 -5.13
N PHE A 315 2.33 -9.52 -5.72
CA PHE A 315 3.58 -9.33 -4.97
C PHE A 315 3.42 -8.24 -3.91
N TRP A 316 2.74 -7.15 -4.29
CA TRP A 316 2.53 -6.01 -3.43
C TRP A 316 1.39 -6.25 -2.44
N GLU A 317 0.32 -6.95 -2.85
CA GLU A 317 -0.75 -7.43 -1.95
C GLU A 317 -0.19 -8.34 -0.86
N TYR A 318 0.74 -9.24 -1.22
CA TYR A 318 1.49 -10.04 -0.26
C TYR A 318 2.35 -9.19 0.69
N GLU A 319 3.02 -8.14 0.21
CA GLU A 319 3.71 -7.19 1.08
C GLU A 319 2.73 -6.56 2.10
N GLN A 320 1.55 -6.10 1.66
CA GLN A 320 0.53 -5.52 2.54
C GLN A 320 0.06 -6.50 3.62
N CYS A 321 -0.16 -7.77 3.25
CA CYS A 321 -0.51 -8.82 4.21
C CYS A 321 0.58 -8.98 5.28
N LEU A 322 1.86 -8.97 4.91
CA LEU A 322 2.95 -9.09 5.88
C LEU A 322 3.06 -7.86 6.78
N LEU A 323 2.80 -6.65 6.26
CA LEU A 323 2.78 -5.43 7.07
C LEU A 323 1.66 -5.48 8.12
N ASP A 324 0.48 -6.01 7.77
CA ASP A 324 -0.61 -6.23 8.73
C ASP A 324 -0.23 -7.24 9.81
N VAL A 325 0.49 -8.31 9.46
CA VAL A 325 1.04 -9.26 10.45
C VAL A 325 2.05 -8.57 11.37
N ILE A 326 2.94 -7.73 10.84
CA ILE A 326 3.88 -6.95 11.67
C ILE A 326 3.12 -6.13 12.72
N GLU A 327 2.07 -5.42 12.33
CA GLU A 327 1.30 -4.57 13.25
C GLU A 327 0.52 -5.40 14.26
N SER A 328 -0.18 -6.44 13.81
CA SER A 328 -0.97 -7.29 14.71
C SER A 328 -0.11 -7.99 15.75
N VAL A 329 1.08 -8.47 15.38
CA VAL A 329 2.01 -9.08 16.33
C VAL A 329 2.60 -8.01 17.27
N SER A 330 2.84 -6.79 16.79
CA SER A 330 3.30 -5.67 17.63
C SER A 330 2.26 -5.22 18.65
N HIS A 331 0.97 -5.32 18.32
CA HIS A 331 -0.14 -4.97 19.21
C HIS A 331 -0.72 -6.14 20.01
N GLN A 332 -0.26 -7.38 19.80
CA GLN A 332 -0.89 -8.58 20.37
C GLN A 332 -2.39 -8.71 20.00
N SER A 333 -2.82 -8.16 18.86
CA SER A 333 -4.22 -8.10 18.43
C SER A 333 -4.78 -9.41 17.84
N GLY A 334 -4.01 -10.50 17.92
CA GLY A 334 -4.38 -11.78 17.34
C GLY A 334 -3.92 -11.94 15.89
N LYS A 335 -4.60 -12.80 15.13
CA LYS A 335 -4.29 -13.05 13.72
C LYS A 335 -5.03 -12.03 12.86
N PRO A 336 -4.33 -11.21 12.05
CA PRO A 336 -4.99 -10.31 11.13
C PRO A 336 -5.54 -11.11 9.95
N GLU A 337 -6.84 -11.35 9.93
CA GLU A 337 -7.52 -11.93 8.78
C GLU A 337 -8.02 -10.82 7.84
N PRO A 338 -8.03 -11.04 6.51
CA PRO A 338 -7.65 -12.26 5.79
C PRO A 338 -6.13 -12.41 5.54
N ALA A 339 -5.30 -11.49 6.04
CA ALA A 339 -3.87 -11.44 5.70
C ALA A 339 -3.14 -12.77 5.97
N VAL A 340 -3.40 -13.41 7.13
CA VAL A 340 -2.82 -14.71 7.47
C VAL A 340 -3.31 -15.81 6.52
N SER A 341 -4.61 -15.89 6.26
CA SER A 341 -5.18 -16.86 5.31
C SER A 341 -4.60 -16.68 3.90
N ILE A 342 -4.45 -15.44 3.43
CA ILE A 342 -3.83 -15.11 2.14
C ILE A 342 -2.38 -15.60 2.09
N ILE A 343 -1.58 -15.29 3.12
CA ILE A 343 -0.18 -15.71 3.20
C ILE A 343 -0.05 -17.24 3.15
N GLN A 344 -0.96 -17.97 3.78
CA GLN A 344 -0.96 -19.44 3.76
C GLN A 344 -1.21 -20.02 2.36
N ASP A 345 -1.89 -19.30 1.48
CA ASP A 345 -2.16 -19.75 0.11
C ASP A 345 -1.09 -19.33 -0.91
N VAL A 346 -0.18 -18.41 -0.54
CA VAL A 346 0.96 -17.98 -1.38
C VAL A 346 1.79 -19.15 -1.93
N PRO A 347 2.12 -20.22 -1.17
CA PRO A 347 2.86 -21.37 -1.71
C PRO A 347 2.16 -22.04 -2.92
N TYR A 348 0.83 -22.11 -2.93
CA TYR A 348 0.08 -22.68 -4.05
C TYR A 348 0.19 -21.81 -5.29
N LEU A 349 0.08 -20.49 -5.11
CA LEU A 349 0.28 -19.50 -6.16
C LEU A 349 1.71 -19.56 -6.72
N GLN A 350 2.72 -19.69 -5.85
CA GLN A 350 4.12 -19.84 -6.24
C GLN A 350 4.37 -21.13 -7.02
N LYS A 351 3.75 -22.24 -6.63
CA LYS A 351 3.80 -23.50 -7.38
C LYS A 351 3.21 -23.33 -8.78
N SER A 352 2.07 -22.65 -8.91
CA SER A 352 1.46 -22.32 -10.21
C SER A 352 2.41 -21.47 -11.08
N MET A 353 3.01 -20.42 -10.50
CA MET A 353 4.01 -19.60 -11.20
C MET A 353 5.26 -20.39 -11.63
N PHE A 354 5.73 -21.33 -10.82
CA PHE A 354 6.86 -22.18 -11.16
C PHE A 354 6.55 -23.06 -12.37
N SER A 355 5.40 -23.74 -12.36
CA SER A 355 4.90 -24.51 -13.51
C SER A 355 4.81 -23.64 -14.76
N HIS A 356 4.29 -22.42 -14.63
CA HIS A 356 4.24 -21.45 -15.72
C HIS A 356 5.64 -21.12 -16.27
N ARG A 357 6.65 -20.89 -15.41
CA ARG A 357 8.03 -20.61 -15.84
C ARG A 357 8.64 -21.80 -16.59
N THR A 358 8.37 -23.03 -16.15
CA THR A 358 8.82 -24.25 -16.83
C THR A 358 8.21 -24.38 -18.23
N ILE A 359 6.91 -24.11 -18.38
CA ILE A 359 6.23 -24.14 -19.69
C ILE A 359 6.78 -23.03 -20.61
N ALA A 360 7.03 -21.82 -20.08
CA ALA A 360 7.65 -20.74 -20.85
C ALA A 360 9.08 -21.10 -21.31
N ALA A 361 9.87 -21.76 -20.46
CA ALA A 361 11.20 -22.26 -20.83
C ALA A 361 11.12 -23.30 -21.95
N LEU A 362 10.12 -24.20 -21.92
CA LEU A 362 9.88 -25.16 -22.99
C LEU A 362 9.58 -24.46 -24.33
N SER A 363 8.71 -23.44 -24.33
CA SER A 363 8.43 -22.61 -25.51
C SER A 363 9.70 -21.94 -26.06
N PHE A 364 10.54 -21.41 -25.18
CA PHE A 364 11.81 -20.81 -25.60
C PHE A 364 12.75 -21.84 -26.24
N MET A 365 12.88 -23.04 -25.65
CA MET A 365 13.72 -24.11 -26.20
C MET A 365 13.24 -24.55 -27.58
N THR A 366 11.94 -24.82 -27.75
CA THR A 366 11.40 -25.22 -29.05
C THR A 366 11.58 -24.13 -30.10
N GLY A 367 11.43 -22.86 -29.72
CA GLY A 367 11.67 -21.71 -30.59
C GLY A 367 13.13 -21.56 -30.98
N PHE A 368 14.06 -21.74 -30.04
CA PHE A 368 15.50 -21.73 -30.29
C PHE A 368 15.90 -22.83 -31.28
N PHE A 369 15.46 -24.08 -31.07
CA PHE A 369 15.74 -25.17 -31.99
C PHE A 369 15.12 -24.95 -33.37
N SER A 370 13.92 -24.36 -33.44
CA SER A 370 13.31 -23.97 -34.72
C SER A 370 14.19 -22.97 -35.47
N ALA A 371 14.56 -21.87 -34.81
CA ALA A 371 15.36 -20.80 -35.40
C ALA A 371 16.77 -21.29 -35.80
N SER A 372 17.40 -22.10 -34.94
CA SER A 372 18.71 -22.69 -35.21
C SER A 372 18.65 -23.63 -36.42
N GLY A 373 17.61 -24.46 -36.55
CA GLY A 373 17.49 -25.34 -37.71
C GLY A 373 17.22 -24.57 -39.01
N PHE A 374 16.42 -23.50 -39.01
CA PHE A 374 16.30 -22.62 -40.17
C PHE A 374 17.64 -21.94 -40.53
N TYR A 375 18.42 -21.53 -39.54
CA TYR A 375 19.76 -20.99 -39.76
C TYR A 375 20.70 -22.02 -40.39
N GLN A 376 20.71 -23.26 -39.89
CA GLN A 376 21.51 -24.34 -40.45
C GLN A 376 21.08 -24.71 -41.88
N TYR A 377 19.78 -24.65 -42.18
CA TYR A 377 19.29 -24.84 -43.55
C TYR A 377 19.75 -23.71 -44.49
N GLY A 378 19.58 -22.45 -44.08
CA GLY A 378 19.88 -21.30 -44.95
C GLY A 378 21.36 -20.96 -45.09
N VAL A 379 22.18 -21.26 -44.08
CA VAL A 379 23.61 -20.85 -44.02
C VAL A 379 24.54 -22.05 -43.81
N GLY A 380 24.09 -23.07 -43.08
CA GLY A 380 24.92 -24.20 -42.64
C GLY A 380 24.97 -25.40 -43.60
N ASN A 381 24.34 -25.32 -44.78
CA ASN A 381 24.23 -26.42 -45.76
C ASN A 381 23.55 -27.69 -45.20
N SER A 382 22.62 -27.56 -44.25
CA SER A 382 21.77 -28.66 -43.80
C SER A 382 20.56 -28.82 -44.72
N ASP A 383 20.16 -30.05 -45.05
CA ASP A 383 18.96 -30.32 -45.86
C ASP A 383 17.69 -30.59 -45.03
N ASP A 384 17.79 -30.63 -43.70
CA ASP A 384 16.66 -30.94 -42.81
C ASP A 384 15.86 -29.69 -42.39
N LEU A 385 14.65 -29.57 -42.93
CA LEU A 385 13.64 -28.56 -42.57
C LEU A 385 12.45 -29.11 -41.79
N ILE A 386 12.34 -30.43 -41.64
CA ILE A 386 11.14 -31.08 -41.09
C ILE A 386 11.01 -30.71 -39.60
N LEU A 387 12.10 -30.85 -38.85
CA LEU A 387 12.10 -30.56 -37.42
C LEU A 387 11.82 -29.07 -37.11
N PRO A 388 12.47 -28.09 -37.77
CA PRO A 388 12.13 -26.67 -37.59
C PRO A 388 10.67 -26.34 -37.90
N LEU A 389 10.11 -26.88 -39.00
CA LEU A 389 8.73 -26.62 -39.39
C LEU A 389 7.72 -27.21 -38.39
N LEU A 390 8.02 -28.36 -37.77
CA LEU A 390 7.19 -28.94 -36.71
C LEU A 390 7.27 -28.17 -35.39
N LEU A 391 8.44 -27.63 -35.05
CA LEU A 391 8.65 -26.93 -33.78
C LEU A 391 8.06 -25.52 -33.75
N VAL A 392 7.84 -24.86 -34.89
CA VAL A 392 7.20 -23.53 -34.97
C VAL A 392 5.76 -23.52 -34.39
N PRO A 393 4.82 -24.37 -34.87
CA PRO A 393 3.47 -24.38 -34.33
C PRO A 393 3.43 -24.86 -32.87
N ILE A 394 4.32 -25.77 -32.47
CA ILE A 394 4.49 -26.19 -31.08
C ILE A 394 4.92 -25.00 -30.21
N THR A 395 5.92 -24.24 -30.65
CA THR A 395 6.40 -23.04 -29.95
C THR A 395 5.29 -22.04 -29.76
N ALA A 396 4.55 -21.72 -30.83
CA ALA A 396 3.43 -20.79 -30.78
C ALA A 396 2.31 -21.31 -29.86
N GLY A 397 1.94 -22.58 -29.99
CA GLY A 397 0.91 -23.21 -29.17
C GLY A 397 1.25 -23.18 -27.67
N ILE A 398 2.49 -23.50 -27.31
CA ILE A 398 2.98 -23.42 -25.92
C ILE A 398 3.02 -21.95 -25.48
N PHE A 399 3.50 -21.04 -26.34
CA PHE A 399 3.60 -19.61 -26.05
C PHE A 399 2.25 -18.98 -25.67
N PHE A 400 1.23 -19.21 -26.48
CA PHE A 400 -0.11 -18.67 -26.24
C PHE A 400 -0.79 -19.35 -25.06
N SER A 401 -0.59 -20.67 -24.89
CA SER A 401 -1.17 -21.41 -23.76
C SER A 401 -0.59 -20.95 -22.43
N TYR A 402 0.73 -20.75 -22.33
CA TYR A 402 1.33 -20.40 -21.04
C TYR A 402 0.87 -19.02 -20.55
N ARG A 403 0.70 -18.04 -21.44
CA ARG A 403 0.25 -16.69 -21.03
C ARG A 403 -1.14 -16.69 -20.39
N LYS A 404 -2.00 -17.64 -20.77
CA LYS A 404 -3.33 -17.82 -20.18
C LYS A 404 -3.31 -18.53 -18.82
N LEU A 405 -2.20 -19.17 -18.45
CA LEU A 405 -2.06 -19.88 -17.17
C LEU A 405 -1.61 -18.97 -16.02
N ALA A 406 -1.21 -17.72 -16.30
CA ALA A 406 -0.86 -16.79 -15.25
C ALA A 406 -2.12 -16.42 -14.44
N PRO A 407 -2.06 -16.50 -13.10
CA PRO A 407 -3.16 -16.08 -12.24
C PRO A 407 -3.60 -14.65 -12.57
N SER A 408 -4.91 -14.46 -12.70
CA SER A 408 -5.52 -13.17 -13.07
C SER A 408 -5.58 -12.24 -11.87
N PRO A 409 -5.33 -10.92 -12.01
CA PRO A 409 -5.38 -10.00 -10.87
C PRO A 409 -6.79 -9.89 -10.24
N GLU A 410 -7.85 -10.20 -10.99
CA GLU A 410 -9.24 -10.25 -10.55
C GLU A 410 -9.49 -11.42 -9.59
N THR A 411 -8.72 -12.51 -9.68
CA THR A 411 -8.79 -13.62 -8.70
C THR A 411 -8.12 -13.23 -7.39
N SER A 412 -8.56 -13.82 -6.29
CA SER A 412 -7.91 -13.64 -5.00
C SER A 412 -6.65 -14.51 -4.90
N ILE A 413 -5.75 -14.15 -3.99
CA ILE A 413 -4.72 -15.10 -3.54
C ILE A 413 -5.36 -16.17 -2.65
N LEU A 414 -6.42 -15.81 -1.90
CA LEU A 414 -7.13 -16.71 -1.01
C LEU A 414 -8.10 -17.59 -1.81
N ARG A 415 -7.71 -18.85 -2.03
CA ARG A 415 -8.36 -19.75 -2.98
C ARG A 415 -9.79 -20.13 -2.61
N LYS A 416 -10.19 -19.95 -1.35
CA LYS A 416 -11.56 -20.25 -0.91
C LYS A 416 -12.60 -19.29 -1.51
N TRP A 417 -12.15 -18.17 -2.08
CA TRP A 417 -13.01 -17.15 -2.70
C TRP A 417 -13.04 -17.24 -4.23
N ASP A 418 -12.22 -18.12 -4.83
CA ASP A 418 -12.20 -18.40 -6.27
C ASP A 418 -12.92 -19.72 -6.56
#